data_AF-A0A920PF80-F1
#
_entry.id   AF-A0A920PF80-F1
#
_cell.length_a   1.000
_cell.length_b   1.000
_cell.length_c   1.000
_cell.angle_alpha   90.00
_cell.angle_beta   90.00
_cell.angle_gamma   90.00
#
_symmetry.space_group_name_H-M   'P 1'
#
loop_
_entity.id
_entity.type
_entity.pdbx_description
1 polymer ?
#
loop_
_entity_poly.entity_id
_entity_poly.type
_entity_poly.pdbx_seq_one_letter_code
_entity_poly.pdbx_strand_id
1 'polypeptide(L)'
;MLKEILDKHEEIKPTYIVGHSDIAPDRKFDPGPKFPWKFLYENGIGAWYEDSTRDKYLNEFESGKLPSLSEIQCALNHYGYKIETTSSEKDSFYVIRAFQYHFRPAKANGE
;
A
#
# COMPACT_ATOMS: atom_id res chain seq x y z
N MET A 1 19.28 -3.75 -14.57
CA MET A 1 17.93 -3.49 -15.12
C MET A 1 17.10 -2.52 -14.25
N LEU A 2 16.57 -2.87 -13.06
CA LEU A 2 15.72 -1.93 -12.28
C LEU A 2 16.48 -0.65 -11.86
N LYS A 3 17.68 -0.80 -11.28
CA LYS A 3 18.51 0.33 -10.87
C LYS A 3 18.86 1.25 -12.05
N GLU A 4 19.20 0.68 -13.21
CA GLU A 4 19.46 1.45 -14.43
C GLU A 4 18.26 2.28 -14.93
N ILE A 5 17.02 1.82 -14.69
CA ILE A 5 15.82 2.61 -14.99
C ILE A 5 15.74 3.77 -14.00
N LEU A 6 15.92 3.52 -12.71
CA LEU A 6 15.86 4.57 -11.68
C LEU A 6 16.97 5.61 -11.85
N ASP A 7 18.18 5.19 -12.22
CA ASP A 7 19.31 6.09 -12.47
C ASP A 7 19.07 7.01 -13.68
N LYS A 8 18.21 6.61 -14.61
CA LYS A 8 17.81 7.42 -15.78
C LYS A 8 16.60 8.33 -15.50
N HIS A 9 15.89 8.08 -14.40
CA HIS A 9 14.60 8.68 -14.09
C HIS A 9 14.57 9.12 -12.63
N GLU A 10 15.35 10.15 -12.30
CA GLU A 10 15.46 10.73 -10.96
C GLU A 10 14.11 11.26 -10.41
N GLU A 11 13.14 11.51 -11.30
CA GLU A 11 11.79 11.92 -10.94
C GLU A 11 10.93 10.80 -10.31
N ILE A 12 11.33 9.53 -10.46
CA ILE A 12 10.60 8.38 -9.91
C ILE A 12 10.83 8.33 -8.40
N LYS A 13 9.82 8.77 -7.65
CA LYS A 13 9.81 8.66 -6.19
C LYS A 13 9.66 7.19 -5.77
N PRO A 14 10.14 6.81 -4.57
CA PRO A 14 9.91 5.47 -4.03
C PRO A 14 8.44 5.04 -4.04
N THR A 15 7.52 5.97 -3.77
CA THR A 15 6.07 5.73 -3.79
C THR A 15 5.48 5.54 -5.19
N TYR A 16 6.24 5.78 -6.25
CA TYR A 16 5.81 5.56 -7.65
C TYR A 16 6.20 4.18 -8.17
N ILE A 17 6.96 3.40 -7.39
CA ILE A 17 7.28 2.01 -7.70
C ILE A 17 6.16 1.14 -7.12
N VAL A 18 5.20 0.80 -7.96
CA VAL A 18 3.93 0.19 -7.56
C VAL A 18 3.68 -1.13 -8.29
N GLY A 19 2.85 -1.98 -7.71
CA GLY A 19 2.31 -3.16 -8.36
C GLY A 19 1.18 -2.80 -9.31
N HIS A 20 0.86 -3.70 -10.23
CA HIS A 20 -0.30 -3.53 -11.11
C HIS A 20 -1.61 -3.54 -10.31
N SER A 21 -1.66 -4.32 -9.22
CA SER A 21 -2.75 -4.31 -8.25
C SER A 21 -2.97 -2.94 -7.59
N ASP A 22 -1.93 -2.11 -7.47
CA ASP A 22 -2.09 -0.79 -6.84
C ASP A 22 -2.77 0.22 -7.77
N ILE A 23 -2.58 0.05 -9.09
CA ILE A 23 -3.18 0.89 -10.13
C ILE A 23 -4.60 0.41 -10.50
N ALA A 24 -4.82 -0.90 -10.54
CA ALA A 24 -6.08 -1.52 -10.95
C ALA A 24 -6.54 -2.60 -9.95
N PRO A 25 -6.86 -2.22 -8.70
CA PRO A 25 -7.12 -3.14 -7.59
C PRO A 25 -8.32 -4.07 -7.80
N ASP A 26 -9.29 -3.65 -8.61
CA ASP A 26 -10.51 -4.39 -8.95
C ASP A 26 -10.27 -5.52 -9.98
N ARG A 27 -9.17 -5.42 -10.76
CA ARG A 27 -8.95 -6.27 -11.95
C ARG A 27 -7.60 -6.97 -11.96
N LYS A 28 -6.63 -6.53 -11.16
CA LYS A 28 -5.25 -7.00 -11.18
C LYS A 28 -4.79 -7.43 -9.81
N PHE A 29 -4.06 -8.54 -9.79
CA PHE A 29 -3.56 -9.17 -8.57
C PHE A 29 -2.03 -9.28 -8.58
N ASP A 30 -1.40 -9.01 -9.72
CA ASP A 30 0.04 -9.01 -9.92
C ASP A 30 0.70 -7.73 -9.36
N PRO A 31 1.92 -7.82 -8.80
CA PRO A 31 2.77 -9.02 -8.75
C PRO A 31 2.43 -10.00 -7.61
N GLY A 32 1.44 -9.66 -6.78
CA GLY A 32 0.88 -10.52 -5.73
C GLY A 32 1.70 -10.54 -4.43
N PRO A 33 1.18 -11.19 -3.37
CA PRO A 33 1.74 -11.11 -2.02
C PRO A 33 3.10 -11.83 -1.85
N LYS A 34 3.51 -12.64 -2.83
CA LYS A 34 4.83 -13.29 -2.82
C LYS A 34 5.94 -12.40 -3.40
N PHE A 35 5.58 -11.27 -3.99
CA PHE A 35 6.55 -10.34 -4.53
C PHE A 35 7.33 -9.68 -3.37
N PRO A 36 8.68 -9.60 -3.46
CA PRO A 36 9.50 -9.29 -2.30
C PRO A 36 9.67 -7.77 -2.10
N TRP A 37 8.56 -7.05 -1.87
CA TRP A 37 8.55 -5.57 -1.73
C TRP A 37 9.51 -5.05 -0.65
N LYS A 38 9.48 -5.64 0.55
CA LYS A 38 10.39 -5.23 1.64
C LYS A 38 11.87 -5.42 1.27
N PHE A 39 12.20 -6.52 0.59
CA PHE A 39 13.58 -6.76 0.13
C PHE A 39 14.02 -5.71 -0.90
N LEU A 40 13.13 -5.29 -1.82
CA LEU A 40 13.44 -4.21 -2.74
C LEU A 40 13.69 -2.89 -1.99
N TYR A 41 12.84 -2.57 -1.02
CA TYR A 41 13.01 -1.37 -0.17
C TYR A 41 14.36 -1.36 0.54
N GLU A 42 14.73 -2.48 1.18
CA GLU A 42 16.02 -2.65 1.86
C GLU A 42 17.22 -2.47 0.91
N ASN A 43 17.00 -2.62 -0.40
CA ASN A 43 17.98 -2.39 -1.46
C ASN A 43 17.85 -1.01 -2.16
N GLY A 44 17.09 -0.09 -1.56
CA GLY A 44 16.89 1.27 -2.04
C GLY A 44 15.84 1.42 -3.15
N ILE A 45 14.94 0.43 -3.31
CA ILE A 45 13.95 0.40 -4.39
C ILE A 45 12.54 0.33 -3.81
N GLY A 46 11.76 1.39 -4.04
CA GLY A 46 10.34 1.44 -3.70
C GLY A 46 10.09 1.93 -2.29
N ALA A 47 8.81 2.10 -1.95
CA ALA A 47 8.41 2.59 -0.64
C ALA A 47 8.17 1.44 0.35
N TRP A 48 8.50 1.69 1.62
CA TRP A 48 8.10 0.87 2.76
C TRP A 48 7.93 1.77 3.98
N TYR A 49 7.24 1.29 4.99
CA TYR A 49 7.09 2.02 6.26
C TYR A 49 8.22 1.66 7.23
N GLU A 50 8.52 2.57 8.14
CA GLU A 50 9.40 2.31 9.27
C GLU A 50 8.67 1.54 10.38
N ASP A 51 9.28 0.47 10.89
CA ASP A 51 8.68 -0.40 11.92
C ASP A 51 8.31 0.40 13.18
N SER A 52 9.17 1.34 13.61
CA SER A 52 8.90 2.21 14.76
C SER A 52 7.69 3.14 14.56
N THR A 53 7.47 3.61 13.33
CA THR A 53 6.33 4.46 13.00
C THR A 53 5.05 3.63 12.95
N ARG A 54 5.09 2.44 12.34
CA ARG A 54 3.98 1.48 12.36
C ARG A 54 3.58 1.17 13.80
N ASP A 55 4.53 0.81 14.65
CA ASP A 55 4.26 0.38 16.03
C ASP A 55 3.66 1.51 16.87
N LYS A 56 4.12 2.75 16.64
CA LYS A 56 3.50 3.93 17.24
C LYS A 56 2.02 4.06 16.86
N TYR A 57 1.70 4.00 15.57
CA TYR A 57 0.31 4.11 15.11
C TYR A 57 -0.55 2.92 15.54
N LEU A 58 0.02 1.71 15.57
CA LEU A 58 -0.69 0.53 16.07
C LEU A 58 -1.11 0.72 17.54
N ASN A 59 -0.18 1.15 18.41
CA ASN A 59 -0.48 1.43 19.80
C ASN A 59 -1.54 2.55 19.96
N GLU A 60 -1.49 3.58 19.13
CA GLU A 60 -2.47 4.66 19.13
C GLU A 60 -3.88 4.16 18.76
N PHE A 61 -3.98 3.32 17.73
CA PHE A 61 -5.25 2.74 17.31
C PHE A 61 -5.81 1.69 18.29
N GLU A 62 -4.95 0.92 18.96
CA GLU A 62 -5.35 -0.08 19.96
C GLU A 62 -5.80 0.56 21.28
N SER A 63 -5.16 1.66 21.69
CA SER A 63 -5.51 2.37 22.93
C SER A 63 -6.61 3.41 22.76
N GLY A 64 -6.80 3.88 21.53
CA GLY A 64 -7.75 4.93 21.18
C GLY A 64 -8.94 4.39 20.37
N LYS A 65 -9.23 5.11 19.28
CA LYS A 65 -10.32 4.79 18.37
C LYS A 65 -9.74 4.27 17.06
N LEU A 66 -10.18 3.09 16.62
CA LEU A 66 -9.89 2.58 15.29
C LEU A 66 -10.42 3.55 14.21
N PRO A 67 -9.70 3.75 13.10
CA PRO A 67 -10.17 4.59 12.01
C PRO A 67 -11.44 4.01 11.41
N SER A 68 -12.39 4.88 11.08
CA SER A 68 -13.58 4.54 10.31
C SER A 68 -13.24 4.21 8.86
N LEU A 69 -14.17 3.55 8.15
CA LEU A 69 -13.98 3.22 6.73
C LEU A 69 -13.67 4.47 5.88
N SER A 70 -14.34 5.58 6.17
CA SER A 70 -14.12 6.87 5.48
C SER A 70 -12.70 7.40 5.70
N GLU A 71 -12.17 7.30 6.92
CA GLU A 71 -10.79 7.70 7.24
C GLU A 71 -9.77 6.79 6.53
N ILE A 72 -10.04 5.48 6.46
CA ILE A 72 -9.20 4.53 5.70
C ILE A 72 -9.22 4.86 4.20
N GLN A 73 -10.40 5.09 3.62
CA GLN A 73 -10.53 5.46 2.20
C GLN A 73 -9.79 6.77 1.89
N CYS A 74 -9.92 7.77 2.77
CA CYS A 74 -9.22 9.05 2.64
C CYS A 74 -7.70 8.86 2.69
N ALA A 75 -7.20 8.04 3.63
CA ALA A 75 -5.76 7.75 3.74
C ALA A 75 -5.23 6.99 2.52
N LEU A 76 -5.97 6.01 1.99
CA LEU A 76 -5.59 5.26 0.78
C LEU A 76 -5.60 6.17 -0.46
N ASN A 77 -6.59 7.05 -0.56
CA ASN A 77 -6.65 8.07 -1.62
C ASN A 77 -5.44 9.02 -1.54
N HIS A 78 -5.13 9.51 -0.34
CA HIS A 78 -3.98 10.37 -0.09
C HIS A 78 -2.66 9.69 -0.44
N TYR A 79 -2.52 8.39 -0.16
CA TYR A 79 -1.33 7.62 -0.55
C TYR A 79 -1.19 7.48 -2.08
N GLY A 80 -2.31 7.36 -2.80
CA GLY A 80 -2.34 7.37 -4.26
C GLY A 80 -3.31 6.36 -4.90
N TYR A 81 -4.07 5.58 -4.13
CA TYR A 81 -5.07 4.68 -4.69
C TYR A 81 -6.27 5.47 -5.23
N LYS A 82 -6.76 5.07 -6.40
CA LYS A 82 -7.99 5.64 -6.96
C LYS A 82 -9.22 5.07 -6.25
N ILE A 83 -9.55 5.64 -5.09
CA ILE A 83 -10.72 5.30 -4.30
C ILE A 83 -11.47 6.57 -3.89
N GLU A 84 -12.80 6.54 -3.97
CA GLU A 84 -13.67 7.62 -3.49
C GLU A 84 -14.14 7.34 -2.06
N THR A 85 -14.31 8.39 -1.26
CA THR A 85 -14.88 8.27 0.08
C THR A 85 -16.38 8.02 -0.04
N THR A 86 -16.79 6.77 0.14
CA THR A 86 -18.17 6.31 -0.01
C THR A 86 -18.54 5.34 1.11
N SER A 87 -19.82 5.07 1.30
CA SER A 87 -20.28 4.00 2.21
C SER A 87 -20.09 2.58 1.63
N SER A 88 -19.41 2.42 0.49
CA SER A 88 -19.25 1.11 -0.18
C SER A 88 -18.09 0.30 0.41
N GLU A 89 -18.42 -0.74 1.17
CA GLU A 89 -17.44 -1.71 1.68
C GLU A 89 -16.83 -2.56 0.57
N LYS A 90 -17.63 -2.89 -0.46
CA LYS A 90 -17.19 -3.75 -1.57
C LYS A 90 -16.08 -3.11 -2.40
N ASP A 91 -16.19 -1.82 -2.69
CA ASP A 91 -15.16 -1.11 -3.45
C ASP A 91 -13.90 -0.93 -2.62
N SER A 92 -14.06 -0.74 -1.31
CA SER A 92 -12.95 -0.65 -0.35
C SER A 92 -12.18 -1.96 -0.24
N PHE A 93 -12.87 -3.11 -0.27
CA PHE A 93 -12.25 -4.43 -0.16
C PHE A 93 -11.10 -4.65 -1.15
N TYR A 94 -11.31 -4.33 -2.42
CA TYR A 94 -10.30 -4.55 -3.46
C TYR A 94 -9.07 -3.67 -3.24
N VAL A 95 -9.29 -2.42 -2.86
CA VAL A 95 -8.21 -1.45 -2.61
C VAL A 95 -7.43 -1.81 -1.35
N ILE A 96 -8.11 -2.17 -0.26
CA ILE A 96 -7.48 -2.64 0.98
C ILE A 96 -6.65 -3.90 0.70
N ARG A 97 -7.20 -4.84 -0.07
CA ARG A 97 -6.48 -6.08 -0.42
C ARG A 97 -5.24 -5.80 -1.26
N ALA A 98 -5.32 -4.89 -2.24
CA ALA A 98 -4.16 -4.49 -3.04
C ALA A 98 -3.08 -3.85 -2.16
N PHE A 99 -3.47 -2.93 -1.27
CA PHE A 99 -2.56 -2.35 -0.27
C PHE A 99 -1.92 -3.43 0.61
N GLN A 100 -2.68 -4.44 1.04
CA GLN A 100 -2.16 -5.56 1.81
C GLN A 100 -1.20 -6.45 1.01
N TYR A 101 -1.43 -6.69 -0.29
CA TYR A 101 -0.46 -7.41 -1.13
C TYR A 101 0.89 -6.73 -1.18
N HIS A 102 0.89 -5.39 -1.17
CA HIS A 102 2.12 -4.62 -1.17
C HIS A 102 2.73 -4.55 0.24
N PHE A 103 2.00 -4.04 1.24
CA PHE A 103 2.55 -3.63 2.54
C PHE A 103 2.28 -4.58 3.72
N ARG A 104 1.34 -5.53 3.59
CA ARG A 104 1.01 -6.54 4.62
C ARG A 104 0.79 -7.93 4.02
N PRO A 105 1.75 -8.48 3.24
CA PRO A 105 1.52 -9.67 2.42
C PRO A 105 1.17 -10.94 3.24
N ALA A 106 1.55 -10.98 4.51
CA ALA A 106 1.25 -12.09 5.41
C ALA A 106 -0.27 -12.25 5.68
N LYS A 107 -1.06 -11.18 5.55
CA LYS A 107 -2.52 -11.21 5.78
C LYS A 107 -3.22 -10.21 4.85
N ALA A 108 -3.63 -10.73 3.68
CA ALA A 108 -4.28 -9.98 2.62
C ALA A 108 -5.74 -10.40 2.38
N ASN A 109 -6.58 -10.15 3.39
CA ASN A 109 -8.00 -10.51 3.44
C ASN A 109 -8.94 -9.39 2.99
N GLY A 110 -8.45 -8.17 2.69
CA GLY A 110 -9.28 -7.03 2.29
C GLY A 110 -10.01 -6.35 3.46
N GLU A 111 -9.63 -6.69 4.70
CA GLU A 111 -10.17 -6.14 5.96
C GLU A 111 -9.05 -5.52 6.82
#